data_AF-A0A6J6TNV4-F1
#
_entry.id   AF-A0A6J6TNV4-F1
#
_cell.length_a   1.000
_cell.length_b   1.000
_cell.length_c   1.000
_cell.angle_alpha   90.00
_cell.angle_beta   90.00
_cell.angle_gamma   90.00
#
_symmetry.space_group_name_H-M   'P 1'
#
loop_
_entity.id
_entity.type
_entity.pdbx_description
1 polymer ?
#
loop_
_entity_poly.entity_id
_entity_poly.type
_entity_poly.pdbx_seq_one_letter_code
_entity_poly.pdbx_strand_id
1 'polypeptide(L)'
;MNLLTVADLSALLADLDAEGVALDNVLTSLPPESWSLPTPSDGWNIAYQVAHLAWTDQASFLAIVDEPAFVAEAEALKAEPKGFIDRTAAQKAGWPPEVLLELWRNGRRDLAQALAQVPAGQKLPWFGPPMSAASMATARLMETWAHGYDIADALGSTPAPTSRLRHVAHIGVRTRDFAFAANKLPPPTEEFRIELDTAGLDTAGLDTARLDTAGFGTAGLGTAGSQQWVWGPEDAAQSVTGPALDFCLLVTQRRHVEDLDLSAVGADAATWLTIAQTFAGPVGGGRTAGQFSQPQHDEDRNA
;
A
#
# COMPACT_ATOMS: atom_id res chain seq x y z
N MET A 1 6.61 -30.25 3.10
CA MET A 1 6.15 -28.91 3.52
C MET A 1 7.38 -28.09 3.85
N ASN A 2 7.62 -26.98 3.13
CA ASN A 2 8.79 -26.16 3.38
C ASN A 2 8.51 -25.28 4.60
N LEU A 3 9.21 -25.52 5.72
CA LEU A 3 9.01 -24.79 6.98
C LEU A 3 9.28 -23.28 6.84
N LEU A 4 10.09 -22.89 5.86
CA LEU A 4 10.43 -21.50 5.56
C LEU A 4 9.24 -20.69 5.04
N THR A 5 8.45 -21.21 4.10
CA THR A 5 7.32 -20.47 3.50
C THR A 5 6.15 -20.23 4.47
N VAL A 6 6.00 -21.09 5.49
CA VAL A 6 4.96 -20.93 6.53
C VAL A 6 5.39 -19.91 7.60
N ALA A 7 6.68 -19.86 7.93
CA ALA A 7 7.24 -18.87 8.84
C ALA A 7 7.15 -17.44 8.26
N ASP A 8 7.34 -17.30 6.95
CA ASP A 8 7.27 -16.01 6.25
C ASP A 8 5.84 -15.43 6.23
N LEU A 9 4.82 -16.26 5.97
CA LEU A 9 3.42 -15.80 5.97
C LEU A 9 2.96 -15.39 7.37
N SER A 10 3.34 -16.12 8.42
CA SER A 10 2.96 -15.77 9.79
C SER A 10 3.55 -14.42 10.22
N ALA A 11 4.79 -14.12 9.82
CA ALA A 11 5.42 -12.83 10.11
C ALA A 11 4.72 -11.69 9.35
N LEU A 12 4.44 -11.88 8.07
CA LEU A 12 3.70 -10.92 7.26
C LEU A 12 2.30 -10.63 7.82
N LEU A 13 1.59 -11.64 8.31
CA LEU A 13 0.28 -11.45 8.95
C LEU A 13 0.39 -10.69 10.28
N ALA A 14 1.49 -10.85 11.03
CA ALA A 14 1.74 -10.05 12.23
C ALA A 14 2.02 -8.58 11.88
N ASP A 15 2.77 -8.31 10.81
CA ASP A 15 2.98 -6.95 10.31
C ASP A 15 1.67 -6.30 9.81
N LEU A 16 0.82 -7.07 9.12
CA LEU A 16 -0.51 -6.61 8.70
C LEU A 16 -1.38 -6.26 9.91
N ASP A 17 -1.39 -7.08 10.96
CA ASP A 17 -2.14 -6.78 12.19
C ASP A 17 -1.58 -5.53 12.89
N ALA A 18 -0.25 -5.40 13.00
CA ALA A 18 0.38 -4.23 13.61
C ALA A 18 0.06 -2.93 12.87
N GLU A 19 0.04 -2.96 11.53
CA GLU A 19 -0.38 -1.81 10.71
C GLU A 19 -1.86 -1.48 10.93
N GLY A 20 -2.72 -2.50 11.00
CA GLY A 20 -4.14 -2.33 11.33
C GLY A 20 -4.35 -1.74 12.73
N VAL A 21 -3.60 -2.18 13.74
CA VAL A 21 -3.66 -1.64 15.11
C VAL A 21 -3.20 -0.18 15.16
N ALA A 22 -2.17 0.20 14.39
CA ALA A 22 -1.71 1.58 14.33
C ALA A 22 -2.82 2.52 13.83
N LEU A 23 -3.51 2.15 12.74
CA LEU A 23 -4.63 2.92 12.23
C LEU A 23 -5.86 2.87 13.17
N ASP A 24 -6.13 1.73 13.78
CA ASP A 24 -7.23 1.57 14.75
C ASP A 24 -7.09 2.50 15.96
N ASN A 25 -5.87 2.70 16.46
CA ASN A 25 -5.59 3.62 17.56
C ASN A 25 -5.90 5.07 17.18
N VAL A 26 -5.57 5.48 15.95
CA VAL A 26 -5.93 6.81 15.43
C VAL A 26 -7.45 6.94 15.41
N LEU A 27 -8.15 6.02 14.74
CA LEU A 27 -9.60 6.06 14.55
C LEU A 27 -10.39 6.03 15.87
N THR A 28 -9.93 5.26 16.86
CA THR A 28 -10.55 5.17 18.18
C THR A 28 -10.51 6.49 18.93
N SER A 29 -9.49 7.31 18.69
CA SER A 29 -9.33 8.62 19.34
C SER A 29 -10.11 9.74 18.66
N LEU A 30 -10.67 9.50 17.46
CA LEU A 30 -11.33 10.55 16.69
C LEU A 30 -12.72 10.86 17.25
N PRO A 31 -13.08 12.14 17.42
CA PRO A 31 -14.45 12.50 17.71
C PRO A 31 -15.33 12.25 16.47
N PRO A 32 -16.64 11.96 16.62
CA PRO A 32 -17.52 11.58 15.51
C PRO A 32 -17.53 12.57 14.33
N GLU A 33 -17.42 13.87 14.61
CA GLU A 33 -17.37 14.91 13.57
C GLU A 33 -16.15 14.79 12.64
N SER A 34 -15.01 14.31 13.15
CA SER A 34 -13.78 14.15 12.37
C SER A 34 -13.94 13.12 11.26
N TRP A 35 -14.84 12.14 11.40
CA TRP A 35 -15.08 11.12 10.37
C TRP A 35 -15.59 11.73 9.05
N SER A 36 -16.15 12.94 9.09
CA SER A 36 -16.62 13.67 7.92
C SER A 36 -15.54 14.52 7.23
N LEU A 37 -14.33 14.64 7.81
CA LEU A 37 -13.25 15.44 7.24
C LEU A 37 -12.85 14.91 5.85
N PRO A 38 -12.75 15.79 4.84
CA PRO A 38 -12.28 15.40 3.52
C PRO A 38 -10.84 14.93 3.63
N THR A 39 -10.55 13.82 2.97
CA THR A 39 -9.17 13.37 2.75
C THR A 39 -8.64 13.95 1.46
N PRO A 40 -7.33 13.87 1.21
CA PRO A 40 -6.80 14.30 -0.07
C PRO A 40 -7.36 13.51 -1.25
N SER A 41 -7.88 12.30 -1.05
CA SER A 41 -8.55 11.52 -2.10
C SER A 41 -9.89 12.16 -2.48
N ASP A 42 -10.01 12.58 -3.74
CA ASP A 42 -11.13 13.39 -4.24
C ASP A 42 -12.49 12.76 -3.92
N GLY A 43 -13.33 13.52 -3.21
CA GLY A 43 -14.68 13.09 -2.84
C GLY A 43 -14.74 12.12 -1.65
N TRP A 44 -13.61 11.71 -1.08
CA TRP A 44 -13.54 10.77 0.03
C TRP A 44 -13.25 11.48 1.34
N ASN A 45 -14.05 11.20 2.37
CA ASN A 45 -13.78 11.59 3.75
C ASN A 45 -13.21 10.41 4.56
N ILE A 46 -12.84 10.64 5.82
CA ILE A 46 -12.27 9.60 6.69
C ILE A 46 -13.18 8.37 6.78
N ALA A 47 -14.49 8.54 6.94
CA ALA A 47 -15.44 7.42 6.94
C ALA A 47 -15.39 6.61 5.64
N TYR A 48 -15.23 7.28 4.51
CA TYR A 48 -15.11 6.63 3.22
C TYR A 48 -13.84 5.78 3.10
N GLN A 49 -12.71 6.29 3.60
CA GLN A 49 -11.45 5.54 3.63
C GLN A 49 -11.61 4.24 4.43
N VAL A 50 -12.23 4.31 5.62
CA VAL A 50 -12.48 3.12 6.46
C VAL A 50 -13.49 2.17 5.81
N ALA A 51 -14.53 2.70 5.16
CA ALA A 51 -15.50 1.89 4.43
C ALA A 51 -14.89 1.14 3.25
N HIS A 52 -13.96 1.76 2.53
CA HIS A 52 -13.19 1.10 1.47
C HIS A 52 -12.27 0.01 2.01
N LEU A 53 -11.57 0.26 3.12
CA LEU A 53 -10.76 -0.78 3.77
C LEU A 53 -11.63 -1.98 4.20
N ALA A 54 -12.76 -1.73 4.85
CA ALA A 54 -13.69 -2.78 5.25
C ALA A 54 -14.27 -3.57 4.06
N TRP A 55 -14.57 -2.89 2.96
CA TRP A 55 -15.05 -3.54 1.73
C TRP A 55 -13.97 -4.42 1.10
N THR A 56 -12.75 -3.89 0.95
CA THR A 56 -11.65 -4.65 0.35
C THR A 56 -11.17 -5.81 1.23
N ASP A 57 -11.24 -5.71 2.56
CA ASP A 57 -11.02 -6.84 3.48
C ASP A 57 -12.07 -7.93 3.29
N GLN A 58 -13.35 -7.54 3.17
CA GLN A 58 -14.45 -8.48 2.92
C GLN A 58 -14.29 -9.20 1.58
N ALA A 59 -13.97 -8.49 0.50
CA ALA A 59 -13.76 -9.11 -0.81
C ALA A 59 -12.58 -10.11 -0.77
N SER A 60 -11.50 -9.77 -0.07
CA SER A 60 -10.36 -10.66 0.15
C SER A 60 -10.72 -11.90 0.95
N PHE A 61 -11.59 -11.75 1.96
CA PHE A 61 -12.08 -12.87 2.75
C PHE A 61 -12.96 -13.80 1.90
N LEU A 62 -13.90 -13.25 1.11
CA LEU A 62 -14.73 -14.03 0.19
C LEU A 62 -13.89 -14.80 -0.83
N ALA A 63 -12.82 -14.21 -1.36
CA ALA A 63 -11.91 -14.90 -2.27
C ALA A 63 -11.27 -16.18 -1.67
N ILE A 64 -11.25 -16.30 -0.34
CA ILE A 64 -10.72 -17.46 0.38
C ILE A 64 -11.83 -18.43 0.78
N VAL A 65 -12.94 -17.94 1.32
CA VAL A 65 -13.95 -18.78 1.97
C VAL A 65 -15.19 -19.06 1.12
N ASP A 66 -15.45 -18.24 0.11
CA ASP A 66 -16.65 -18.32 -0.75
C ASP A 66 -16.34 -17.74 -2.14
N GLU A 67 -15.63 -18.52 -2.96
CA GLU A 67 -15.28 -18.15 -4.33
C GLU A 67 -16.50 -17.76 -5.19
N PRO A 68 -17.65 -18.47 -5.15
CA PRO A 68 -18.85 -18.02 -5.86
C PRO A 68 -19.32 -16.60 -5.46
N ALA A 69 -19.31 -16.27 -4.17
CA ALA A 69 -19.66 -14.92 -3.71
C ALA A 69 -18.65 -13.88 -4.20
N PHE A 70 -17.35 -14.18 -4.14
CA PHE A 70 -16.31 -13.31 -4.70
C PHE A 70 -16.50 -13.08 -6.20
N VAL A 71 -16.78 -14.14 -6.98
CA VAL A 71 -17.01 -14.04 -8.42
C VAL A 71 -18.21 -13.15 -8.72
N ALA A 72 -19.30 -13.26 -7.96
CA ALA A 72 -20.46 -12.39 -8.12
C ALA A 72 -20.10 -10.91 -7.90
N GLU A 73 -19.27 -10.62 -6.90
CA GLU A 73 -18.75 -9.27 -6.63
C GLU A 73 -17.81 -8.77 -7.73
N ALA A 74 -16.92 -9.62 -8.23
CA ALA A 74 -16.03 -9.30 -9.35
C ALA A 74 -16.80 -9.02 -10.65
N GLU A 75 -17.86 -9.78 -10.94
CA GLU A 75 -18.72 -9.51 -12.09
C GLU A 75 -19.53 -8.22 -11.92
N ALA A 76 -20.00 -7.91 -10.71
CA ALA A 76 -20.66 -6.64 -10.43
C ALA A 76 -19.72 -5.43 -10.63
N LEU A 77 -18.46 -5.54 -10.17
CA LEU A 77 -17.44 -4.53 -10.41
C LEU A 77 -17.13 -4.36 -11.92
N LYS A 78 -17.01 -5.47 -12.67
CA LYS A 78 -16.77 -5.42 -14.12
C LYS A 78 -17.93 -4.83 -14.91
N ALA A 79 -19.17 -5.06 -14.48
CA ALA A 79 -20.35 -4.54 -15.14
C ALA A 79 -20.45 -3.01 -15.00
N GLU A 80 -20.06 -2.46 -13.86
CA GLU A 80 -20.15 -1.02 -13.58
C GLU A 80 -18.85 -0.43 -12.99
N PRO A 81 -17.71 -0.49 -13.71
CA PRO A 81 -16.40 -0.18 -13.15
C PRO A 81 -16.26 1.27 -12.68
N LYS A 82 -17.03 2.19 -13.28
CA LYS A 82 -17.09 3.58 -12.85
C LYS A 82 -17.92 3.71 -11.56
N GLY A 83 -17.23 4.08 -10.49
CA GLY A 83 -17.85 4.38 -9.20
C GLY A 83 -18.45 3.18 -8.48
N PHE A 84 -18.11 1.94 -8.84
CA PHE A 84 -18.56 0.76 -8.08
C PHE A 84 -18.01 0.80 -6.66
N ILE A 85 -16.69 0.92 -6.54
CA ILE A 85 -15.97 1.09 -5.26
C ILE A 85 -16.56 2.28 -4.51
N ASP A 86 -16.81 3.37 -5.24
CA ASP A 86 -17.42 4.56 -4.66
C ASP A 86 -18.82 4.28 -4.09
N ARG A 87 -19.71 3.60 -4.81
CA ARG A 87 -21.07 3.32 -4.33
C ARG A 87 -21.11 2.30 -3.19
N THR A 88 -20.26 1.27 -3.23
CA THR A 88 -20.22 0.25 -2.16
C THR A 88 -19.58 0.79 -0.88
N ALA A 89 -18.52 1.59 -1.00
CA ALA A 89 -17.93 2.29 0.13
C ALA A 89 -18.86 3.40 0.65
N ALA A 90 -19.49 4.21 -0.22
CA ALA A 90 -20.38 5.30 0.17
C ALA A 90 -21.57 4.86 1.03
N GLN A 91 -22.16 3.68 0.74
CA GLN A 91 -23.25 3.15 1.56
C GLN A 91 -22.82 2.90 3.00
N LYS A 92 -21.63 2.32 3.20
CA LYS A 92 -21.06 2.05 4.53
C LYS A 92 -20.46 3.30 5.16
N ALA A 93 -19.96 4.24 4.37
CA ALA A 93 -19.43 5.52 4.85
C ALA A 93 -20.50 6.39 5.51
N GLY A 94 -21.79 6.16 5.20
CA GLY A 94 -22.92 6.79 5.88
C GLY A 94 -23.34 6.13 7.20
N TRP A 95 -22.71 5.04 7.62
CA TRP A 95 -23.02 4.36 8.88
C TRP A 95 -22.41 5.12 10.08
N PRO A 96 -22.92 4.90 11.31
CA PRO A 96 -22.30 5.46 12.50
C PRO A 96 -20.81 5.03 12.61
N PRO A 97 -19.89 5.96 12.94
CA PRO A 97 -18.45 5.70 13.06
C PRO A 97 -18.09 4.42 13.84
N GLU A 98 -18.75 4.20 14.98
CA GLU A 98 -18.52 3.06 15.85
C GLU A 98 -18.90 1.73 15.19
N VAL A 99 -19.98 1.72 14.41
CA VAL A 99 -20.44 0.54 13.66
C VAL A 99 -19.48 0.25 12.51
N LEU A 100 -19.03 1.28 11.81
CA LEU A 100 -18.09 1.15 10.70
C LEU A 100 -16.71 0.68 11.18
N LEU A 101 -16.22 1.21 12.31
CA LEU A 101 -14.97 0.80 12.93
C LEU A 101 -15.03 -0.67 13.37
N GLU A 102 -16.14 -1.11 13.99
CA GLU A 102 -16.32 -2.50 14.38
C GLU A 102 -16.42 -3.45 13.18
N LEU A 103 -17.10 -3.03 12.09
CA LEU A 103 -17.13 -3.76 10.83
C LEU A 103 -15.71 -4.00 10.29
N TRP A 104 -14.89 -2.96 10.22
CA TRP A 104 -13.51 -3.07 9.74
C TRP A 104 -12.65 -3.95 10.66
N ARG A 105 -12.76 -3.78 12.00
CA ARG A 105 -12.07 -4.62 12.99
C ARG A 105 -12.39 -6.11 12.84
N ASN A 106 -13.65 -6.45 12.60
CA ASN A 106 -14.07 -7.82 12.39
C ASN A 106 -13.51 -8.37 11.06
N GLY A 107 -13.69 -7.62 9.96
CA GLY A 107 -13.21 -8.01 8.64
C GLY A 107 -11.71 -8.28 8.60
N ARG A 108 -10.88 -7.41 9.18
CA ARG A 108 -9.42 -7.62 9.21
C ARG A 108 -9.00 -8.84 10.04
N ARG A 109 -9.71 -9.14 11.14
CA ARG A 109 -9.46 -10.34 11.96
C ARG A 109 -9.83 -11.62 11.22
N ASP A 110 -11.01 -11.65 10.62
CA ASP A 110 -11.52 -12.81 9.88
C ASP A 110 -10.64 -13.10 8.66
N LEU A 111 -10.22 -12.05 7.94
CA LEU A 111 -9.29 -12.15 6.83
C LEU A 111 -7.93 -12.71 7.25
N ALA A 112 -7.32 -12.20 8.32
CA ALA A 112 -6.04 -12.69 8.80
C ALA A 112 -6.11 -14.18 9.19
N GLN A 113 -7.19 -14.60 9.84
CA GLN A 113 -7.44 -16.00 10.18
C GLN A 113 -7.60 -16.87 8.93
N ALA A 114 -8.37 -16.42 7.94
CA ALA A 114 -8.57 -17.14 6.68
C ALA A 114 -7.26 -17.30 5.89
N LEU A 115 -6.47 -16.22 5.78
CA LEU A 115 -5.17 -16.23 5.10
C LEU A 115 -4.20 -17.23 5.73
N ALA A 116 -4.18 -17.32 7.06
CA ALA A 116 -3.33 -18.28 7.78
C ALA A 116 -3.68 -19.75 7.49
N GLN A 117 -4.90 -20.04 7.02
CA GLN A 117 -5.36 -21.38 6.68
C GLN A 117 -5.20 -21.72 5.19
N VAL A 118 -4.78 -20.77 4.34
CA VAL A 118 -4.62 -21.02 2.90
C VAL A 118 -3.49 -22.03 2.67
N PRO A 119 -3.76 -23.18 1.99
CA PRO A 119 -2.74 -24.14 1.64
C PRO A 119 -1.58 -23.52 0.85
N ALA A 120 -0.34 -23.91 1.20
CA ALA A 120 0.84 -23.43 0.51
C ALA A 120 0.76 -23.69 -1.01
N GLY A 121 1.01 -22.65 -1.81
CA GLY A 121 0.95 -22.72 -3.28
C GLY A 121 -0.44 -22.54 -3.88
N GLN A 122 -1.52 -22.53 -3.08
CA GLN A 122 -2.86 -22.22 -3.57
C GLN A 122 -2.92 -20.77 -4.07
N LYS A 123 -3.53 -20.58 -5.24
CA LYS A 123 -3.85 -19.26 -5.79
C LYS A 123 -5.27 -18.89 -5.44
N LEU A 124 -5.43 -17.64 -5.00
CA LEU A 124 -6.71 -17.04 -4.65
C LEU A 124 -7.21 -16.24 -5.87
N PRO A 125 -8.51 -16.33 -6.21
CA PRO A 125 -9.11 -15.47 -7.21
C PRO A 125 -8.98 -14.00 -6.78
N TRP A 126 -8.81 -13.10 -7.74
CA TRP A 126 -8.71 -11.68 -7.48
C TRP A 126 -9.27 -10.86 -8.65
N PHE A 127 -9.51 -9.56 -8.44
CA PHE A 127 -9.99 -8.65 -9.50
C PHE A 127 -8.94 -8.46 -10.62
N GLY A 128 -7.66 -8.65 -10.29
CA GLY A 128 -6.55 -8.75 -11.23
C GLY A 128 -6.05 -10.20 -11.39
N PRO A 129 -4.76 -10.40 -11.67
CA PRO A 129 -4.19 -11.75 -11.67
C PRO A 129 -4.40 -12.47 -10.33
N PRO A 130 -4.63 -13.80 -10.34
CA PRO A 130 -4.74 -14.58 -9.10
C PRO A 130 -3.52 -14.40 -8.19
N MET A 131 -3.78 -14.23 -6.89
CA MET A 131 -2.77 -13.91 -5.89
C MET A 131 -2.37 -15.13 -5.06
N SER A 132 -1.17 -15.14 -4.49
CA SER A 132 -0.87 -16.02 -3.34
C SER A 132 -1.42 -15.41 -2.05
N ALA A 133 -1.52 -16.19 -0.97
CA ALA A 133 -1.86 -15.65 0.34
C ALA A 133 -0.90 -14.53 0.80
N ALA A 134 0.41 -14.70 0.57
CA ALA A 134 1.41 -13.69 0.89
C ALA A 134 1.25 -12.41 0.04
N SER A 135 0.96 -12.56 -1.25
CA SER A 135 0.69 -11.40 -2.13
C SER A 135 -0.56 -10.63 -1.69
N MET A 136 -1.62 -11.34 -1.29
CA MET A 136 -2.84 -10.73 -0.78
C MET A 136 -2.58 -10.00 0.54
N ALA A 137 -1.91 -10.64 1.52
CA ALA A 137 -1.55 -10.00 2.79
C ALA A 137 -0.67 -8.75 2.58
N THR A 138 0.29 -8.80 1.67
CA THR A 138 1.13 -7.64 1.29
C THR A 138 0.29 -6.51 0.71
N ALA A 139 -0.66 -6.82 -0.18
CA ALA A 139 -1.57 -5.83 -0.76
C ALA A 139 -2.47 -5.20 0.32
N ARG A 140 -2.99 -5.99 1.27
CA ARG A 140 -3.79 -5.47 2.39
C ARG A 140 -3.01 -4.56 3.31
N LEU A 141 -1.74 -4.89 3.58
CA LEU A 141 -0.86 -4.06 4.38
C LEU A 141 -0.62 -2.71 3.68
N MET A 142 -0.32 -2.76 2.38
CA MET A 142 -0.15 -1.55 1.56
C MET A 142 -1.42 -0.69 1.55
N GLU A 143 -2.59 -1.28 1.32
CA GLU A 143 -3.87 -0.56 1.35
C GLU A 143 -4.10 0.08 2.73
N THR A 144 -3.91 -0.67 3.81
CA THR A 144 -4.08 -0.15 5.19
C THR A 144 -3.17 1.04 5.45
N TRP A 145 -1.87 0.93 5.14
CA TRP A 145 -0.91 2.01 5.32
C TRP A 145 -1.28 3.24 4.47
N ALA A 146 -1.58 3.03 3.19
CA ALA A 146 -1.78 4.10 2.24
C ALA A 146 -3.10 4.86 2.48
N HIS A 147 -4.16 4.20 2.95
CA HIS A 147 -5.40 4.83 3.40
C HIS A 147 -5.25 5.46 4.79
N GLY A 148 -4.45 4.86 5.67
CA GLY A 148 -4.08 5.48 6.95
C GLY A 148 -3.31 6.79 6.77
N TYR A 149 -2.46 6.89 5.74
CA TYR A 149 -1.74 8.12 5.42
C TYR A 149 -2.67 9.23 4.92
N ASP A 150 -3.66 8.91 4.07
CA ASP A 150 -4.70 9.87 3.65
C ASP A 150 -5.52 10.39 4.84
N ILE A 151 -5.83 9.52 5.81
CA ILE A 151 -6.50 9.89 7.06
C ILE A 151 -5.59 10.81 7.89
N ALA A 152 -4.31 10.49 8.00
CA ALA A 152 -3.36 11.31 8.74
C ALA A 152 -3.21 12.72 8.13
N ASP A 153 -3.17 12.82 6.80
CA ASP A 153 -3.17 14.08 6.07
C ASP A 153 -4.44 14.90 6.35
N ALA A 154 -5.62 14.26 6.35
CA ALA A 154 -6.88 14.91 6.71
C ALA A 154 -6.89 15.49 8.15
N LEU A 155 -6.13 14.85 9.05
CA LEU A 155 -5.97 15.26 10.43
C LEU A 155 -4.80 16.25 10.65
N GLY A 156 -4.03 16.58 9.59
CA GLY A 156 -2.84 17.42 9.70
C GLY A 156 -1.71 16.78 10.52
N SER A 157 -1.65 15.44 10.53
CA SER A 157 -0.68 14.66 11.29
C SER A 157 0.25 13.88 10.37
N THR A 158 1.44 13.53 10.85
CA THR A 158 2.40 12.72 10.11
C THR A 158 2.63 11.41 10.85
N PRO A 159 2.21 10.25 10.29
CA PRO A 159 2.47 8.96 10.91
C PRO A 159 3.97 8.71 11.01
N ALA A 160 4.43 8.15 12.13
CA ALA A 160 5.82 7.71 12.24
C ALA A 160 6.07 6.58 11.22
N PRO A 161 7.06 6.69 10.32
CA PRO A 161 7.32 5.66 9.34
C PRO A 161 7.95 4.46 10.05
N THR A 162 7.51 3.25 9.70
CA THR A 162 7.99 2.01 10.33
C THR A 162 8.67 1.13 9.31
N SER A 163 9.40 0.14 9.80
CA SER A 163 10.03 -0.86 8.95
C SER A 163 9.05 -1.73 8.13
N ARG A 164 7.76 -1.74 8.47
CA ARG A 164 6.70 -2.42 7.68
C ARG A 164 6.55 -1.84 6.28
N LEU A 165 7.03 -0.62 6.05
CA LEU A 165 7.14 0.00 4.71
C LEU A 165 7.93 -0.87 3.72
N ARG A 166 8.74 -1.81 4.18
CA ARG A 166 9.43 -2.76 3.30
C ARG A 166 8.46 -3.56 2.43
N HIS A 167 7.27 -3.87 2.94
CA HIS A 167 6.21 -4.57 2.20
C HIS A 167 5.62 -3.68 1.10
N VAL A 168 5.41 -2.39 1.39
CA VAL A 168 4.93 -1.37 0.43
C VAL A 168 5.97 -1.13 -0.65
N ALA A 169 7.24 -0.98 -0.28
CA ALA A 169 8.35 -0.85 -1.22
C ALA A 169 8.48 -2.11 -2.10
N HIS A 170 8.38 -3.29 -1.51
CA HIS A 170 8.46 -4.56 -2.24
C HIS A 170 7.39 -4.66 -3.32
N ILE A 171 6.12 -4.41 -2.99
CA ILE A 171 5.06 -4.42 -4.00
C ILE A 171 5.26 -3.30 -5.04
N GLY A 172 5.75 -2.12 -4.64
CA GLY A 172 6.12 -1.03 -5.55
C GLY A 172 7.13 -1.43 -6.62
N VAL A 173 8.23 -2.09 -6.22
CA VAL A 173 9.23 -2.61 -7.16
C VAL A 173 8.61 -3.68 -8.07
N ARG A 174 7.82 -4.60 -7.51
CA ARG A 174 7.18 -5.70 -8.25
C ARG A 174 6.15 -5.24 -9.28
N THR A 175 5.53 -4.08 -9.10
CA THR A 175 4.52 -3.53 -10.01
C THR A 175 5.08 -2.55 -11.03
N ARG A 176 6.41 -2.41 -11.17
CA ARG A 176 7.05 -1.57 -12.20
C ARG A 176 6.46 -1.84 -13.59
N ASP A 177 6.57 -3.07 -14.07
CA ASP A 177 6.14 -3.41 -15.44
C ASP A 177 4.62 -3.29 -15.60
N PHE A 178 3.88 -3.53 -14.52
CA PHE A 178 2.45 -3.29 -14.49
C PHE A 178 2.13 -1.80 -14.68
N ALA A 179 2.87 -0.89 -14.05
CA ALA A 179 2.70 0.55 -14.22
C ALA A 179 2.95 1.01 -15.66
N PHE A 180 3.99 0.48 -16.33
CA PHE A 180 4.22 0.73 -17.75
C PHE A 180 3.05 0.24 -18.61
N ALA A 181 2.61 -1.00 -18.40
CA ALA A 181 1.49 -1.58 -19.15
C ALA A 181 0.18 -0.80 -18.94
N ALA A 182 -0.13 -0.39 -17.70
CA ALA A 182 -1.31 0.42 -17.36
C ALA A 182 -1.29 1.78 -18.07
N ASN A 183 -0.10 2.36 -18.28
CA ASN A 183 0.12 3.61 -19.01
C ASN A 183 0.34 3.42 -20.52
N LYS A 184 0.14 2.19 -21.05
CA LYS A 184 0.31 1.84 -22.47
C LYS A 184 1.72 2.10 -22.99
N LEU A 185 2.70 2.00 -22.11
CA LEU A 185 4.13 2.08 -22.43
C LEU A 185 4.72 0.66 -22.46
N PRO A 186 5.72 0.39 -23.31
CA PRO A 186 6.42 -0.89 -23.30
C PRO A 186 7.22 -1.02 -21.99
N PRO A 187 7.06 -2.11 -21.23
CA PRO A 187 7.87 -2.35 -20.05
C PRO A 187 9.36 -2.52 -20.42
N PRO A 188 10.30 -1.88 -19.70
CA PRO A 188 11.73 -2.07 -19.89
C PRO A 188 12.13 -3.53 -19.65
N THR A 189 12.95 -4.10 -20.55
CA THR A 189 13.40 -5.51 -20.43
C THR A 189 14.53 -5.69 -19.42
N GLU A 190 15.28 -4.62 -19.13
CA GLU A 190 16.38 -4.63 -18.16
C GLU A 190 15.85 -4.46 -16.73
N GLU A 191 16.53 -5.06 -15.76
CA GLU A 191 16.25 -4.85 -14.34
C GLU A 191 16.74 -3.47 -13.90
N PHE A 192 16.03 -2.85 -12.96
CA PHE A 192 16.47 -1.60 -12.34
C PHE A 192 17.19 -1.89 -11.03
N ARG A 193 18.18 -1.06 -10.69
CA ARG A 193 18.74 -1.01 -9.35
C ARG A 193 17.91 -0.06 -8.48
N ILE A 194 17.34 -0.56 -7.40
CA ILE A 194 16.56 0.25 -6.46
C ILE A 194 17.30 0.27 -5.12
N GLU A 195 17.61 1.45 -4.61
CA GLU A 195 18.29 1.61 -3.32
C GLU A 195 17.56 2.62 -2.43
N LEU A 196 16.92 2.13 -1.37
CA LEU A 196 16.08 2.96 -0.50
C LEU A 196 16.71 3.12 0.87
N ASP A 197 16.93 4.35 1.31
CA ASP A 197 17.44 4.68 2.65
C ASP A 197 16.36 4.43 3.69
N THR A 198 16.72 3.70 4.75
CA THR A 198 15.82 3.33 5.86
C THR A 198 16.06 4.18 7.11
N ALA A 199 16.90 5.21 7.01
CA ALA A 199 17.08 6.20 8.06
C ALA A 199 15.74 6.80 8.49
N GLY A 200 15.53 6.90 9.80
CA GLY A 200 14.31 7.46 10.38
C GLY A 200 13.13 6.49 10.47
N LEU A 201 13.23 5.26 9.94
CA LEU A 201 12.21 4.24 10.19
C LEU A 201 12.28 3.76 11.64
N ASP A 202 11.13 3.71 12.31
CA ASP A 202 11.02 2.98 13.57
C ASP A 202 11.22 1.49 13.30
N THR A 203 12.22 0.93 13.96
CA THR A 203 12.65 -0.47 13.84
C THR A 203 12.13 -1.33 15.00
N ALA A 204 11.34 -0.76 15.92
CA ALA A 204 10.70 -1.51 16.99
C ALA A 204 9.85 -2.66 16.40
N GLY A 205 10.31 -3.89 16.59
CA GLY A 205 9.60 -5.11 16.21
C GLY A 205 9.97 -5.75 14.88
N LEU A 206 10.95 -5.24 14.13
CA LEU A 206 11.34 -5.85 12.86
C LEU A 206 12.22 -7.11 13.04
N ASP A 207 11.79 -8.23 12.47
CA ASP A 207 12.72 -9.29 12.06
C ASP A 207 13.00 -9.18 10.56
N THR A 208 14.14 -8.58 10.20
CA THR A 208 14.58 -8.40 8.81
C THR A 208 14.78 -9.70 8.02
N ALA A 209 14.85 -10.86 8.68
CA ALA A 209 15.27 -12.11 8.05
C ALA A 209 14.14 -12.84 7.29
N ARG A 210 12.93 -12.29 7.21
CA ARG A 210 11.70 -13.10 7.02
C ARG A 210 10.74 -12.66 5.89
N LEU A 211 11.26 -12.02 4.85
CA LEU A 211 10.46 -11.81 3.64
C LEU A 211 10.56 -13.01 2.70
N ASP A 212 9.42 -13.46 2.17
CA ASP A 212 9.37 -14.43 1.07
C ASP A 212 10.12 -13.87 -0.15
N THR A 213 11.32 -14.39 -0.39
CA THR A 213 12.21 -14.02 -1.51
C THR A 213 11.88 -14.79 -2.79
N ALA A 214 10.78 -15.54 -2.85
CA ALA A 214 10.46 -16.33 -4.05
C ALA A 214 9.98 -15.42 -5.20
N GLY A 215 10.92 -14.99 -6.05
CA GLY A 215 10.62 -14.34 -7.33
C GLY A 215 11.57 -13.23 -7.78
N PHE A 216 12.57 -12.88 -6.96
CA PHE A 216 13.75 -12.09 -7.32
C PHE A 216 14.95 -12.67 -6.55
N GLY A 217 16.14 -12.70 -7.15
CA GLY A 217 17.35 -13.18 -6.47
C GLY A 217 17.59 -12.44 -5.15
N THR A 218 18.15 -13.14 -4.17
CA THR A 218 18.46 -12.65 -2.80
C THR A 218 19.55 -11.55 -2.75
N ALA A 219 19.96 -10.99 -3.89
CA ALA A 219 20.97 -9.95 -3.95
C ALA A 219 20.37 -8.63 -3.44
N GLY A 220 20.60 -8.33 -2.15
CA GLY A 220 20.21 -7.05 -1.54
C GLY A 220 19.42 -7.14 -0.23
N LEU A 221 19.31 -8.32 0.39
CA LEU A 221 18.91 -8.41 1.79
C LEU A 221 20.01 -7.83 2.67
N GLY A 222 20.02 -6.50 2.83
CA GLY A 222 20.70 -5.91 3.96
C GLY A 222 20.12 -6.51 5.25
N THR A 223 21.02 -7.02 6.10
CA THR A 223 20.67 -7.55 7.43
C THR A 223 20.12 -6.44 8.32
N ALA A 224 19.40 -6.77 9.39
CA ALA A 224 19.15 -5.83 10.50
C ALA A 224 20.42 -5.02 10.81
N GLY A 225 20.35 -3.71 10.59
CA GLY A 225 21.49 -2.79 10.70
C GLY A 225 21.96 -2.17 9.38
N SER A 226 21.53 -2.64 8.21
CA SER A 226 21.70 -1.88 6.96
C SER A 226 20.73 -0.70 6.95
N GLN A 227 21.25 0.51 6.81
CA GLN A 227 20.45 1.72 6.59
C GLN A 227 19.87 1.79 5.16
N GLN A 228 19.77 0.65 4.47
CA GLN A 228 19.38 0.63 3.07
C GLN A 228 18.69 -0.69 2.69
N TRP A 229 17.70 -0.59 1.82
CA TRP A 229 17.07 -1.70 1.11
C TRP A 229 17.48 -1.68 -0.35
N VAL A 230 17.87 -2.84 -0.89
CA VAL A 230 18.41 -2.94 -2.25
C VAL A 230 17.69 -4.01 -3.07
N TRP A 231 17.36 -3.69 -4.33
CA TRP A 231 16.86 -4.63 -5.34
C TRP A 231 17.60 -4.43 -6.66
N GLY A 232 17.77 -5.52 -7.42
CA GLY A 232 18.35 -5.50 -8.76
C GLY A 232 19.88 -5.46 -8.80
N PRO A 233 20.48 -5.64 -9.98
CA PRO A 233 21.91 -5.80 -10.14
C PRO A 233 22.67 -4.49 -9.90
N GLU A 234 23.89 -4.56 -9.37
CA GLU A 234 24.73 -3.39 -9.03
C GLU A 234 25.16 -2.60 -10.27
N ASP A 235 25.23 -3.27 -11.42
CA ASP A 235 25.62 -2.71 -12.71
C ASP A 235 24.42 -2.37 -13.62
N ALA A 236 23.19 -2.32 -13.10
CA ALA A 236 22.04 -1.88 -13.87
C ALA A 236 22.22 -0.45 -14.40
N ALA A 237 21.91 -0.26 -15.68
CA ALA A 237 21.95 1.05 -16.34
C ALA A 237 20.86 2.01 -15.86
N GLN A 238 19.81 1.48 -15.23
CA GLN A 238 18.65 2.20 -14.72
C GLN A 238 18.62 2.05 -13.20
N SER A 239 18.52 3.16 -12.45
CA SER A 239 18.42 3.09 -10.99
C SER A 239 17.49 4.13 -10.39
N VAL A 240 16.96 3.83 -9.20
CA VAL A 240 16.19 4.73 -8.35
C VAL A 240 16.79 4.72 -6.95
N THR A 241 17.02 5.90 -6.38
CA THR A 241 17.58 6.08 -5.03
C THR A 241 16.80 7.13 -4.24
N GLY A 242 16.77 7.01 -2.91
CA GLY A 242 16.18 8.02 -2.02
C GLY A 242 15.56 7.42 -0.75
N PRO A 243 14.83 8.19 0.07
CA PRO A 243 14.20 7.69 1.28
C PRO A 243 13.14 6.61 1.00
N ALA A 244 13.08 5.58 1.84
CA ALA A 244 12.10 4.51 1.73
C ALA A 244 10.66 5.02 1.89
N LEU A 245 10.42 5.98 2.80
CA LEU A 245 9.12 6.61 2.97
C LEU A 245 8.67 7.31 1.68
N ASP A 246 9.56 8.10 1.08
CA ASP A 246 9.28 8.84 -0.15
C ASP A 246 8.93 7.90 -1.30
N PHE A 247 9.69 6.82 -1.46
CA PHE A 247 9.36 5.79 -2.45
C PHE A 247 7.99 5.18 -2.19
N CYS A 248 7.66 4.83 -0.94
CA CYS A 248 6.33 4.31 -0.58
C CYS A 248 5.20 5.31 -0.86
N LEU A 249 5.41 6.60 -0.56
CA LEU A 249 4.46 7.67 -0.86
C LEU A 249 4.27 7.83 -2.37
N LEU A 250 5.33 7.72 -3.17
CA LEU A 250 5.24 7.79 -4.62
C LEU A 250 4.47 6.61 -5.22
N VAL A 251 4.90 5.39 -4.93
CA VAL A 251 4.33 4.19 -5.58
C VAL A 251 2.88 3.92 -5.15
N THR A 252 2.45 4.52 -4.05
CA THR A 252 1.04 4.53 -3.64
C THR A 252 0.30 5.79 -4.10
N GLN A 253 0.94 6.72 -4.83
CA GLN A 253 0.33 7.98 -5.28
C GLN A 253 -0.17 8.89 -4.14
N ARG A 254 0.48 8.85 -2.98
CA ARG A 254 0.18 9.72 -1.82
C ARG A 254 0.95 11.03 -1.86
N ARG A 255 2.00 11.14 -2.67
CA ARG A 255 2.72 12.39 -2.97
C ARG A 255 3.09 12.46 -4.46
N HIS A 256 3.31 13.68 -4.96
CA HIS A 256 3.84 13.90 -6.30
C HIS A 256 5.36 13.73 -6.29
N VAL A 257 5.96 13.26 -7.39
CA VAL A 257 7.41 13.00 -7.47
C VAL A 257 8.26 14.24 -7.19
N GLU A 258 7.78 15.44 -7.54
CA GLU A 258 8.49 16.71 -7.27
C GLU A 258 8.51 17.11 -5.79
N ASP A 259 7.67 16.48 -4.96
CA ASP A 259 7.60 16.72 -3.52
C ASP A 259 8.46 15.72 -2.72
N LEU A 260 9.26 14.89 -3.42
CA LEU A 260 9.97 13.74 -2.86
C LEU A 260 11.46 13.79 -3.19
N ASP A 261 12.29 13.30 -2.27
CA ASP A 261 13.75 13.21 -2.44
C ASP A 261 14.14 11.90 -3.16
N LEU A 262 13.53 11.67 -4.33
CA LEU A 262 13.80 10.51 -5.18
C LEU A 262 14.61 10.91 -6.40
N SER A 263 15.71 10.20 -6.65
CA SER A 263 16.58 10.39 -7.80
C SER A 263 16.55 9.17 -8.71
N ALA A 264 16.52 9.41 -10.02
CA ALA A 264 16.60 8.36 -11.04
C ALA A 264 17.83 8.54 -11.94
N VAL A 265 18.50 7.44 -12.26
CA VAL A 265 19.50 7.36 -13.33
C VAL A 265 18.93 6.51 -14.45
N GLY A 266 18.98 7.03 -15.68
CA GLY A 266 18.44 6.38 -16.87
C GLY A 266 17.00 6.82 -17.21
N ALA A 267 16.67 6.78 -18.50
CA ALA A 267 15.42 7.33 -19.02
C ALA A 267 14.17 6.55 -18.59
N ASP A 268 14.28 5.24 -18.41
CA ASP A 268 13.16 4.39 -18.05
C ASP A 268 12.89 4.49 -16.55
N ALA A 269 13.92 4.60 -15.71
CA ALA A 269 13.78 4.89 -14.29
C ALA A 269 13.12 6.26 -14.06
N ALA A 270 13.57 7.30 -14.79
CA ALA A 270 12.95 8.63 -14.73
C ALA A 270 11.48 8.59 -15.18
N THR A 271 11.18 7.84 -16.24
CA THR A 271 9.80 7.63 -16.70
C THR A 271 8.97 6.91 -15.65
N TRP A 272 9.49 5.84 -15.06
CA TRP A 272 8.78 5.03 -14.08
C TRP A 272 8.36 5.84 -12.85
N LEU A 273 9.21 6.74 -12.34
CA LEU A 273 8.86 7.60 -11.21
C LEU A 273 7.63 8.49 -11.48
N THR A 274 7.31 8.79 -12.75
CA THR A 274 6.13 9.61 -13.09
C THR A 274 4.83 8.80 -13.22
N ILE A 275 4.92 7.47 -13.30
CA ILE A 275 3.78 6.58 -13.54
C ILE A 275 3.60 5.49 -12.47
N ALA A 276 4.44 5.47 -11.44
CA ALA A 276 4.49 4.40 -10.46
C ALA A 276 3.14 4.21 -9.76
N GLN A 277 2.71 2.95 -9.63
CA GLN A 277 1.52 2.56 -8.88
C GLN A 277 1.63 1.09 -8.39
N THR A 278 1.04 0.81 -7.21
CA THR A 278 1.02 -0.52 -6.57
C THR A 278 -0.30 -1.26 -6.66
N PHE A 279 -1.34 -0.64 -7.21
CA PHE A 279 -2.70 -1.17 -7.25
C PHE A 279 -3.19 -1.37 -8.70
N ALA A 280 -4.12 -2.32 -8.87
CA ALA A 280 -4.64 -2.75 -10.16
C ALA A 280 -5.71 -1.82 -10.77
N GLY A 281 -6.02 -0.71 -10.09
CA GLY A 281 -6.98 0.29 -10.55
C GLY A 281 -6.51 1.08 -11.78
N PRO A 282 -7.43 1.85 -12.41
CA PRO A 282 -7.06 2.73 -13.51
C PRO A 282 -6.00 3.75 -13.07
N VAL A 283 -5.21 4.25 -14.01
CA VAL A 283 -4.26 5.35 -13.77
C VAL A 283 -5.05 6.54 -13.19
N GLY A 284 -4.82 6.83 -11.92
CA GLY A 284 -5.39 7.99 -11.23
C GLY A 284 -4.71 9.28 -11.67
N GLY A 285 -5.32 10.43 -11.34
CA GLY A 285 -4.69 11.74 -11.54
C GLY A 285 -3.47 11.97 -10.63
N GLY A 286 -3.28 11.12 -9.61
CA GLY A 286 -2.22 11.28 -8.61
C GLY A 286 -2.42 12.52 -7.72
N ARG A 287 -1.35 12.91 -7.02
CA ARG A 287 -1.27 14.20 -6.32
C ARG A 287 -0.67 15.26 -7.22
N THR A 288 -1.04 16.51 -7.03
CA THR A 288 -0.40 17.65 -7.72
C THR A 288 0.86 18.09 -6.99
N ALA A 289 1.89 18.53 -7.72
CA ALA A 289 3.09 19.13 -7.12
C ALA A 289 2.73 20.25 -6.13
N GLY A 290 3.40 20.27 -4.99
CA GLY A 290 3.20 21.28 -3.95
C GLY A 290 1.91 21.14 -3.14
N GLN A 291 1.07 20.12 -3.37
CA GLN A 291 -0.23 19.96 -2.69
C GLN A 291 -0.11 19.94 -1.16
N PHE A 292 1.00 19.40 -0.64
CA PHE A 292 1.26 19.25 0.80
C PHE A 292 2.36 20.19 1.31
N SER A 293 2.86 21.11 0.46
CA SER A 293 3.73 22.18 0.92
C SER A 293 2.88 23.15 1.74
N GLN A 294 3.11 23.23 3.05
CA GLN A 294 2.50 24.27 3.89
C GLN A 294 2.73 25.63 3.22
N PRO A 295 1.73 26.54 3.15
CA PRO A 295 2.01 27.91 2.78
C PRO A 295 3.02 28.45 3.80
N GLN A 296 4.25 28.69 3.35
CA GLN A 296 5.22 29.42 4.15
C GLN A 296 4.56 30.75 4.54
N HIS A 297 4.57 31.05 5.83
CA HIS A 297 4.28 32.40 6.33
C HIS A 297 5.22 33.38 5.64
N ASP A 298 4.74 34.00 4.56
CA ASP A 298 5.40 35.07 3.79
C ASP A 298 5.35 36.42 4.54
N GLU A 299 5.32 36.43 5.88
CA GLU A 299 5.28 37.67 6.68
C GLU A 299 6.65 38.11 7.21
N ASP A 300 7.70 37.27 7.21
CA ASP A 300 8.99 37.64 7.84
C ASP A 300 10.14 37.97 6.86
N ARG A 301 9.86 38.26 5.59
CA ARG A 301 10.88 38.77 4.64
C ARG A 301 10.89 40.29 4.45
N ASN A 302 10.22 41.05 5.32
CA ASN A 302 10.21 42.52 5.26
C ASN A 302 10.32 43.20 6.64
N ALA A 303 11.20 42.69 7.51
CA ALA A 303 11.67 43.38 8.71
C ALA A 303 13.19 43.64 8.65
#